data_AF-A0AAV6M6K9-F1
#
_entry.id   AF-A0AAV6M6K9-F1
#
_cell.length_a   1.000
_cell.length_b   1.000
_cell.length_c   1.000
_cell.angle_alpha   90.00
_cell.angle_beta   90.00
_cell.angle_gamma   90.00
#
_symmetry.space_group_name_H-M   'P 1'
#
loop_
_entity.id
_entity.type
_entity.pdbx_description
1 polymer ?
#
loop_
_entity_poly.entity_id
_entity_poly.type
_entity_poly.pdbx_seq_one_letter_code
_entity_poly.pdbx_strand_id
1 'polypeptide(L)'
;MKKLREEIFSVVGDSRLVEETDVAYMPYLQAVVKEGLRMYPAVPVAMRSCPQSCKISGFDIPENTMVGVNLFAIMRDPNVWEDPNEFRPERFFSPTKENEGMKQIQYEIKGQNFSFVPFGGGRRGCPGSTLAFTTSTLVIATMVQCFDWKVDGKDDKKANMEIGSGSENCPLPSFHFAAPMEFFLFLLLLLCFFMGTDAAVFTLENKCSDIIWPGIQPGAGKPQLMSGGFQLKPGESVTINAPAGWSGRFWGRCGCSFDVSGNGRCETGDCGGVLKCAGAGGAPPATLAEFTLDSPLDFYDVSLVDGYNMPISISPSGDSGNCQMVKCLSDLNQQCPRGLEMKKNDTVVACRSACLAFDKPEYCCTGAYGSPQTCKPTVYSKAFKLACPMAYSYAYDDPTSTFTCQKANYSIRYC
;
A
#
# COMPACT_ATOMS: atom_id res chain seq x y z
N MET A 1 32.22 1.12 -2.79
CA MET A 1 32.29 1.80 -1.48
C MET A 1 32.76 3.25 -1.58
N LYS A 2 33.94 3.56 -2.13
CA LYS A 2 34.46 4.95 -2.23
C LYS A 2 33.44 5.97 -2.79
N LYS A 3 32.91 5.71 -3.99
CA LYS A 3 31.90 6.57 -4.64
C LYS A 3 30.64 6.81 -3.80
N LEU A 4 30.18 5.79 -3.07
CA LEU A 4 29.00 5.88 -2.21
C LEU A 4 29.26 6.77 -0.99
N ARG A 5 30.44 6.61 -0.40
CA ARG A 5 30.89 7.41 0.74
C ARG A 5 31.08 8.88 0.36
N GLU A 6 31.65 9.14 -0.82
CA GLU A 6 31.79 10.51 -1.35
C GLU A 6 30.42 11.19 -1.55
N GLU A 7 29.41 10.48 -2.08
CA GLU A 7 28.05 11.02 -2.19
C GLU A 7 27.46 11.35 -0.81
N ILE A 8 27.54 10.42 0.16
CA ILE A 8 27.02 10.64 1.52
C ILE A 8 27.64 11.89 2.14
N PHE A 9 28.98 12.00 2.16
CA PHE A 9 29.65 13.16 2.73
C PHE A 9 29.41 14.46 1.96
N SER A 10 29.13 14.39 0.65
CA SER A 10 28.76 15.58 -0.12
C SER A 10 27.42 16.18 0.29
N VAL A 11 26.50 15.37 0.83
CA VAL A 11 25.16 15.81 1.23
C VAL A 11 25.10 16.24 2.70
N VAL A 12 25.65 15.43 3.61
CA VAL A 12 25.53 15.68 5.06
C VAL A 12 26.79 16.25 5.71
N GLY A 13 27.92 16.27 5.00
CA GLY A 13 29.22 16.61 5.57
C GLY A 13 29.69 15.64 6.65
N ASP A 14 30.73 16.03 7.39
CA ASP A 14 31.30 15.21 8.48
C ASP A 14 30.64 15.46 9.85
N SER A 15 29.64 16.35 9.92
CA SER A 15 29.13 16.90 11.18
C SER A 15 27.91 16.17 11.75
N ARG A 16 27.19 15.39 10.94
CA ARG A 16 25.99 14.65 11.39
C ARG A 16 25.75 13.37 10.59
N LEU A 17 24.97 12.46 11.17
CA LEU A 17 24.54 11.24 10.51
C LEU A 17 23.49 11.54 9.43
N VAL A 18 23.39 10.63 8.46
CA VAL A 18 22.34 10.66 7.43
C VAL A 18 20.95 10.50 8.07
N GLU A 19 20.05 11.41 7.71
CA GLU A 19 18.63 11.36 8.08
C GLU A 19 17.76 10.99 6.88
N GLU A 20 16.50 10.61 7.13
CA GLU A 20 15.56 10.21 6.08
C GLU A 20 15.37 11.29 5.00
N THR A 21 15.32 12.55 5.42
CA THR A 21 15.14 13.72 4.55
C THR A 21 16.30 13.93 3.57
N ASP A 22 17.50 13.41 3.88
CA ASP A 22 18.68 13.53 3.02
C ASP A 22 18.68 12.51 1.88
N VAL A 23 17.96 11.39 2.04
CA VAL A 23 17.96 10.26 1.10
C VAL A 23 17.53 10.68 -0.30
N ALA A 24 16.65 11.68 -0.42
CA ALA A 24 16.21 12.23 -1.70
C ALA A 24 17.36 12.83 -2.54
N TYR A 25 18.46 13.22 -1.90
CA TYR A 25 19.65 13.81 -2.53
C TYR A 25 20.80 12.82 -2.71
N MET A 26 20.60 11.53 -2.42
CA MET A 26 21.60 10.46 -2.55
C MET A 26 21.21 9.43 -3.62
N PRO A 27 21.15 9.83 -4.91
CA PRO A 27 20.68 8.94 -5.97
C PRO A 27 21.55 7.69 -6.16
N TYR A 28 22.87 7.77 -5.96
CA TYR A 28 23.76 6.61 -6.10
C TYR A 28 23.54 5.61 -4.96
N LEU A 29 23.33 6.07 -3.73
CA LEU A 29 22.92 5.20 -2.62
C LEU A 29 21.62 4.47 -2.93
N GLN A 30 20.59 5.17 -3.39
CA GLN A 30 19.32 4.55 -3.78
C GLN A 30 19.53 3.49 -4.87
N ALA A 31 20.37 3.79 -5.87
CA ALA A 31 20.73 2.87 -6.93
C ALA A 31 21.48 1.62 -6.42
N VAL A 32 22.37 1.78 -5.43
CA VAL A 32 23.09 0.68 -4.77
C VAL A 32 22.11 -0.25 -4.06
N VAL A 33 21.13 0.30 -3.33
CA VAL A 33 20.10 -0.51 -2.66
C VAL A 33 19.26 -1.29 -3.68
N LYS A 34 18.81 -0.63 -4.75
CA LYS A 34 18.02 -1.27 -5.80
C LYS A 34 18.78 -2.40 -6.49
N GLU A 35 20.04 -2.17 -6.86
CA GLU A 35 20.88 -3.20 -7.49
C GLU A 35 21.16 -4.36 -6.53
N GLY A 36 21.35 -4.06 -5.24
CA GLY A 36 21.47 -5.06 -4.19
C GLY A 36 20.24 -5.96 -4.12
N LEU A 37 19.04 -5.38 -4.13
CA LEU A 37 17.78 -6.12 -4.11
C LEU A 37 17.47 -6.86 -5.41
N ARG A 38 17.88 -6.32 -6.57
CA ARG A 38 17.80 -7.00 -7.87
C ARG A 38 18.61 -8.29 -7.84
N MET A 39 19.85 -8.19 -7.37
CA MET A 39 20.77 -9.32 -7.31
C MET A 39 20.43 -10.27 -6.15
N TYR A 40 20.10 -9.78 -4.98
CA TYR A 40 19.92 -10.61 -3.80
C TYR A 40 18.56 -10.32 -3.16
N PRO A 41 17.45 -10.71 -3.81
CA PRO A 41 16.13 -10.50 -3.26
C PRO A 41 15.92 -11.35 -2.01
N ALA A 42 15.30 -10.77 -0.99
CA ALA A 42 14.96 -11.47 0.24
C ALA A 42 14.04 -12.69 0.01
N VAL A 43 13.19 -12.61 -1.02
CA VAL A 43 12.29 -13.69 -1.45
C VAL A 43 12.58 -14.02 -2.92
N PRO A 44 13.39 -15.04 -3.23
CA PRO A 44 13.76 -15.37 -4.61
C PRO A 44 12.61 -16.02 -5.40
N VAL A 45 11.68 -16.71 -4.73
CA VAL A 45 10.51 -17.34 -5.34
C VAL A 45 9.24 -16.96 -4.56
N ALA A 46 8.27 -16.34 -5.25
CA ALA A 46 6.99 -15.96 -4.67
C ALA A 46 5.90 -16.96 -5.02
N MET A 47 5.23 -17.52 -4.00
CA MET A 47 4.18 -18.52 -4.19
C MET A 47 2.81 -17.85 -4.43
N ARG A 48 2.01 -18.41 -5.34
CA ARG A 48 0.64 -17.98 -5.66
C ARG A 48 -0.28 -19.19 -5.78
N SER A 49 -1.52 -19.08 -5.32
CA SER A 49 -2.55 -20.10 -5.56
C SER A 49 -3.42 -19.68 -6.74
N CYS A 50 -3.72 -20.62 -7.63
CA CYS A 50 -4.59 -20.41 -8.77
C CYS A 50 -6.05 -20.66 -8.36
N PRO A 51 -6.91 -19.63 -8.21
CA PRO A 51 -8.27 -19.81 -7.70
C PRO A 51 -9.23 -20.44 -8.72
N GLN A 52 -8.84 -20.52 -10.00
CA GLN A 52 -9.62 -21.09 -11.09
C GLN A 52 -8.65 -21.65 -12.13
N SER A 53 -9.03 -22.74 -12.79
CA SER A 53 -8.22 -23.32 -13.87
C SER A 53 -7.95 -22.28 -14.96
N CYS A 54 -6.69 -22.10 -15.34
CA CYS A 54 -6.30 -21.15 -16.38
C CYS A 54 -5.14 -21.66 -17.23
N LYS A 55 -4.90 -21.00 -18.38
CA LYS A 55 -3.77 -21.30 -19.26
C LYS A 55 -2.74 -20.17 -19.19
N ILE A 56 -1.51 -20.50 -18.80
CA ILE A 56 -0.39 -19.54 -18.77
C ILE A 56 0.70 -20.03 -19.72
N SER A 57 1.05 -19.22 -20.72
CA SER A 57 2.09 -19.52 -21.71
C SER A 57 1.94 -20.91 -22.36
N GLY A 58 0.70 -21.34 -22.61
CA GLY A 58 0.38 -22.63 -23.21
C GLY A 58 0.16 -23.79 -22.21
N PHE A 59 0.56 -23.62 -20.94
CA PHE A 59 0.39 -24.62 -19.89
C PHE A 59 -0.97 -24.52 -19.21
N ASP A 60 -1.64 -25.65 -19.07
CA ASP A 60 -2.88 -25.76 -18.29
C ASP A 60 -2.56 -25.86 -16.80
N ILE A 61 -3.04 -24.88 -16.02
CA ILE A 61 -2.87 -24.79 -14.58
C ILE A 61 -4.24 -25.05 -13.94
N PRO A 62 -4.45 -26.20 -13.29
CA PRO A 62 -5.70 -26.50 -12.61
C PRO A 62 -5.97 -25.54 -11.45
N GLU A 63 -7.25 -25.40 -11.10
CA GLU A 63 -7.68 -24.76 -9.87
C GLU A 63 -6.96 -25.34 -8.63
N ASN A 64 -6.68 -24.47 -7.65
CA ASN A 64 -5.96 -24.73 -6.41
C ASN A 64 -4.48 -25.16 -6.60
N THR A 65 -3.93 -25.02 -7.80
CA THR A 65 -2.50 -25.26 -8.04
C THR A 65 -1.66 -24.12 -7.46
N MET A 66 -0.61 -24.48 -6.72
CA MET A 66 0.41 -23.53 -6.26
C MET A 66 1.44 -23.29 -7.36
N VAL A 67 1.61 -22.03 -7.75
CA VAL A 67 2.55 -21.57 -8.77
C VAL A 67 3.65 -20.75 -8.10
N GLY A 68 4.90 -21.16 -8.32
CA GLY A 68 6.08 -20.40 -7.90
C GLY A 68 6.53 -19.41 -8.96
N VAL A 69 6.51 -18.12 -8.65
CA VAL A 69 7.04 -17.05 -9.51
C VAL A 69 8.49 -16.80 -9.14
N ASN A 70 9.41 -17.12 -10.05
CA ASN A 70 10.84 -16.98 -9.82
C ASN A 70 11.31 -15.52 -10.01
N LEU A 71 11.21 -14.72 -8.95
CA LEU A 71 11.60 -13.32 -8.94
C LEU A 71 13.10 -13.15 -9.21
N PHE A 72 13.92 -14.06 -8.66
CA PHE A 72 15.36 -14.07 -8.86
C PHE A 72 15.74 -14.18 -10.35
N ALA A 73 15.07 -15.05 -11.11
CA ALA A 73 15.28 -15.21 -12.54
C ALA A 73 14.76 -14.00 -13.34
N ILE A 74 13.57 -13.49 -13.01
CA ILE A 74 12.99 -12.31 -13.67
C ILE A 74 13.93 -11.10 -13.58
N MET A 75 14.48 -10.83 -12.39
CA MET A 75 15.38 -9.70 -12.15
C MET A 75 16.80 -9.90 -12.71
N ARG A 76 17.04 -11.00 -13.41
CA ARG A 76 18.30 -11.36 -14.09
C ARG A 76 18.09 -11.79 -15.53
N ASP A 77 16.91 -11.61 -16.09
CA ASP A 77 16.62 -12.02 -17.45
C ASP A 77 17.56 -11.26 -18.42
N PRO A 78 18.44 -11.95 -19.17
CA PRO A 78 19.38 -11.30 -20.08
C PRO A 78 18.69 -10.60 -21.26
N ASN A 79 17.41 -10.91 -21.53
CA ASN A 79 16.63 -10.19 -22.54
C ASN A 79 16.18 -8.80 -22.07
N VAL A 80 16.28 -8.54 -20.76
CA VAL A 80 15.77 -7.34 -20.11
C VAL A 80 16.90 -6.54 -19.46
N TRP A 81 17.86 -7.22 -18.86
CA TRP A 81 18.97 -6.63 -18.11
C TRP A 81 20.28 -6.88 -18.84
N GLU A 82 20.94 -5.81 -19.29
CA GLU A 82 22.31 -5.86 -19.81
C GLU A 82 23.28 -6.23 -18.69
N ASP A 83 24.17 -7.20 -18.94
CA ASP A 83 25.07 -7.81 -17.96
C ASP A 83 24.36 -8.14 -16.63
N PRO A 84 23.39 -9.06 -16.62
CA PRO A 84 22.46 -9.23 -15.50
C PRO A 84 23.14 -9.71 -14.21
N ASN A 85 24.32 -10.33 -14.33
CA ASN A 85 25.09 -10.85 -13.19
C ASN A 85 26.16 -9.86 -12.68
N GLU A 86 26.33 -8.71 -13.33
CA GLU A 86 27.22 -7.66 -12.88
C GLU A 86 26.48 -6.70 -11.93
N PHE A 87 27.08 -6.42 -10.76
CA PHE A 87 26.58 -5.41 -9.83
C PHE A 87 26.90 -4.02 -10.37
N ARG A 88 25.91 -3.36 -10.98
CA ARG A 88 26.05 -2.05 -11.65
C ARG A 88 24.93 -1.10 -11.23
N PRO A 89 25.05 -0.40 -10.09
CA PRO A 89 24.05 0.56 -9.61
C PRO A 89 23.63 1.60 -10.67
N GLU A 90 24.57 2.02 -11.50
CA GLU A 90 24.37 3.02 -12.55
C GLU A 90 23.22 2.68 -13.51
N ARG A 91 22.80 1.41 -13.62
CA ARG A 91 21.63 1.02 -14.42
C ARG A 91 20.31 1.62 -13.91
N PHE A 92 20.26 2.07 -12.65
CA PHE A 92 19.12 2.78 -12.08
C PHE A 92 19.21 4.30 -12.23
N PHE A 93 20.26 4.80 -12.90
CA PHE A 93 20.30 6.18 -13.38
C PHE A 93 19.65 6.24 -14.75
N SER A 94 18.56 7.00 -14.86
CA SER A 94 18.00 7.29 -16.18
C SER A 94 18.82 8.39 -16.87
N PRO A 95 18.92 8.35 -18.21
CA PRO A 95 19.58 9.40 -18.98
C PRO A 95 18.85 10.72 -18.79
N THR A 96 19.63 11.76 -18.54
CA THR A 96 19.27 13.16 -18.35
C THR A 96 18.10 13.65 -19.21
N LYS A 97 16.97 13.99 -18.58
CA LYS A 97 16.30 15.30 -18.73
C LYS A 97 15.72 15.72 -17.39
N GLU A 98 15.97 16.97 -17.04
CA GLU A 98 15.78 17.58 -15.73
C GLU A 98 14.34 17.40 -15.20
N ASN A 99 14.25 17.05 -13.91
CA ASN A 99 13.04 17.01 -13.06
C ASN A 99 12.12 15.76 -13.13
N GLU A 100 12.68 14.55 -13.34
CA GLU A 100 11.91 13.28 -13.20
C GLU A 100 12.45 12.27 -12.18
N GLY A 101 13.45 12.65 -11.36
CA GLY A 101 14.08 11.75 -10.38
C GLY A 101 13.11 11.16 -9.34
N MET A 102 12.06 11.90 -8.97
CA MET A 102 11.06 11.45 -8.00
C MET A 102 9.96 10.56 -8.61
N LYS A 103 9.67 10.70 -9.92
CA LYS A 103 8.63 9.92 -10.62
C LYS A 103 9.02 8.46 -10.82
N GLN A 104 10.30 8.19 -11.07
CA GLN A 104 10.81 6.83 -11.29
C GLN A 104 10.76 5.99 -10.00
N ILE A 105 11.12 6.61 -8.86
CA ILE A 105 11.04 5.99 -7.53
C ILE A 105 9.60 5.54 -7.24
N GLN A 106 8.61 6.38 -7.55
CA GLN A 106 7.21 6.07 -7.28
C GLN A 106 6.63 5.01 -8.24
N TYR A 107 7.15 4.93 -9.47
CA TYR A 107 6.75 3.94 -10.47
C TYR A 107 7.27 2.53 -10.18
N GLU A 108 8.48 2.44 -9.63
CA GLU A 108 9.12 1.20 -9.21
C GLU A 108 8.54 0.67 -7.88
N ILE A 109 8.14 1.55 -6.96
CA ILE A 109 7.47 1.18 -5.70
C ILE A 109 6.05 0.62 -5.94
N LYS A 110 5.36 1.01 -7.02
CA LYS A 110 4.00 0.52 -7.35
C LYS A 110 3.96 -0.86 -8.04
N GLY A 111 5.10 -1.55 -8.22
CA GLY A 111 5.12 -2.92 -8.73
C GLY A 111 4.56 -3.09 -10.14
N GLN A 112 4.65 -2.05 -10.98
CA GLN A 112 4.17 -2.02 -12.36
C GLN A 112 5.27 -2.35 -13.38
N ASN A 113 6.53 -2.28 -12.96
CA ASN A 113 7.67 -2.77 -13.73
C ASN A 113 7.93 -4.24 -13.35
N PHE A 114 7.41 -5.18 -14.16
CA PHE A 114 7.59 -6.61 -13.88
C PHE A 114 9.02 -7.11 -14.06
N SER A 115 9.92 -6.29 -14.61
CA SER A 115 11.35 -6.60 -14.73
C SER A 115 12.12 -6.39 -13.42
N PHE A 116 11.58 -5.58 -12.50
CA PHE A 116 12.16 -5.29 -11.19
C PHE A 116 11.10 -5.44 -10.09
N VAL A 117 11.06 -6.63 -9.48
CA VAL A 117 10.01 -7.02 -8.52
C VAL A 117 10.59 -7.56 -7.21
N PRO A 118 11.51 -6.83 -6.54
CA PRO A 118 12.16 -7.32 -5.32
C PRO A 118 11.17 -7.53 -4.16
N PHE A 119 10.02 -6.88 -4.24
CA PHE A 119 8.93 -6.93 -3.28
C PHE A 119 7.63 -7.48 -3.90
N GLY A 120 7.71 -8.17 -5.05
CA GLY A 120 6.55 -8.56 -5.84
C GLY A 120 5.93 -7.39 -6.61
N GLY A 121 4.88 -7.68 -7.40
CA GLY A 121 4.21 -6.70 -8.26
C GLY A 121 2.68 -6.85 -8.29
N GLY A 122 2.01 -5.86 -8.88
CA GLY A 122 0.55 -5.78 -8.98
C GLY A 122 -0.19 -5.62 -7.64
N ARG A 123 -1.49 -5.96 -7.61
CA ARG A 123 -2.39 -5.81 -6.43
C ARG A 123 -1.95 -6.56 -5.15
N ARG A 124 -0.91 -7.40 -5.24
CA ARG A 124 -0.36 -8.21 -4.14
C ARG A 124 1.14 -7.98 -3.94
N GLY A 125 1.67 -6.83 -4.39
CA GLY A 125 3.00 -6.38 -4.02
C GLY A 125 3.13 -6.20 -2.51
N CYS A 126 4.36 -6.24 -1.99
CA CYS A 126 4.61 -6.08 -0.57
C CYS A 126 4.13 -4.69 -0.11
N PRO A 127 3.22 -4.63 0.86
CA PRO A 127 2.78 -3.35 1.41
C PRO A 127 3.92 -2.60 2.12
N GLY A 128 4.94 -3.31 2.63
CA GLY A 128 6.09 -2.72 3.30
C GLY A 128 7.28 -2.38 2.38
N SER A 129 7.08 -2.33 1.06
CA SER A 129 8.17 -2.05 0.11
C SER A 129 8.81 -0.68 0.34
N THR A 130 8.00 0.37 0.55
CA THR A 130 8.47 1.72 0.86
C THR A 130 9.32 1.73 2.14
N LEU A 131 8.80 1.15 3.23
CA LEU A 131 9.53 1.05 4.49
C LEU A 131 10.86 0.29 4.30
N ALA A 132 10.82 -0.86 3.62
CA ALA A 132 12.03 -1.64 3.36
C ALA A 132 13.06 -0.85 2.56
N PHE A 133 12.66 -0.10 1.53
CA PHE A 133 13.58 0.77 0.79
C PHE A 133 14.14 1.89 1.67
N THR A 134 13.31 2.62 2.40
CA THR A 134 13.74 3.72 3.27
C THR A 134 14.69 3.22 4.36
N THR A 135 14.30 2.19 5.10
CA THR A 135 15.12 1.61 6.17
C THR A 135 16.42 1.03 5.61
N SER A 136 16.37 0.26 4.52
CA SER A 136 17.61 -0.30 3.93
C SER A 136 18.57 0.80 3.49
N THR A 137 18.03 1.87 2.90
CA THR A 137 18.82 3.02 2.46
C THR A 137 19.49 3.72 3.63
N LEU A 138 18.76 4.00 4.70
CA LEU A 138 19.31 4.64 5.91
C LEU A 138 20.33 3.77 6.63
N VAL A 139 20.04 2.48 6.77
CA VAL A 139 20.96 1.52 7.41
C VAL A 139 22.25 1.43 6.61
N ILE A 140 22.18 1.27 5.29
CA ILE A 140 23.37 1.20 4.43
C ILE A 140 24.15 2.52 4.46
N ALA A 141 23.48 3.67 4.42
CA ALA A 141 24.14 4.97 4.51
C ALA A 141 24.92 5.10 5.83
N THR A 142 24.26 4.78 6.94
CA THR A 142 24.87 4.85 8.28
C THR A 142 26.04 3.88 8.40
N MET A 143 25.91 2.66 7.87
CA MET A 143 26.99 1.66 7.85
C MET A 143 28.20 2.13 7.03
N VAL A 144 27.97 2.80 5.89
CA VAL A 144 29.05 3.32 5.03
C VAL A 144 29.72 4.55 5.66
N GLN A 145 28.94 5.40 6.33
CA GLN A 145 29.41 6.61 6.99
C GLN A 145 30.25 6.29 8.24
N CYS A 146 29.77 5.38 9.09
CA CYS A 146 30.37 5.14 10.41
C CYS A 146 31.52 4.12 10.43
N PHE A 147 31.65 3.27 9.40
CA PHE A 147 32.59 2.15 9.43
C PHE A 147 33.44 2.04 8.18
N ASP A 148 34.74 1.79 8.37
CA ASP A 148 35.67 1.34 7.33
C ASP A 148 35.62 -0.18 7.19
N TRP A 149 35.06 -0.64 6.07
CA TRP A 149 34.85 -2.06 5.81
C TRP A 149 36.10 -2.68 5.16
N LYS A 150 36.63 -3.72 5.80
CA LYS A 150 37.71 -4.58 5.26
C LYS A 150 37.29 -6.04 5.34
N VAL A 151 37.53 -6.81 4.27
CA VAL A 151 37.25 -8.25 4.26
C VAL A 151 38.47 -8.97 4.83
N ASP A 152 38.28 -9.73 5.92
CA ASP A 152 39.35 -10.39 6.68
C ASP A 152 40.51 -9.44 7.07
N GLY A 153 40.19 -8.18 7.36
CA GLY A 153 41.17 -7.16 7.76
C GLY A 153 42.11 -6.69 6.64
N LYS A 154 41.89 -7.11 5.38
CA LYS A 154 42.71 -6.72 4.22
C LYS A 154 41.92 -5.84 3.25
N ASP A 155 42.58 -4.84 2.68
CA ASP A 155 41.93 -3.84 1.81
C ASP A 155 41.55 -4.39 0.41
N ASP A 156 42.28 -5.38 -0.11
CA ASP A 156 42.08 -5.90 -1.48
C ASP A 156 41.32 -7.24 -1.57
N LYS A 157 40.85 -7.78 -0.44
CA LYS A 157 40.11 -9.04 -0.45
C LYS A 157 38.64 -8.78 -0.76
N LYS A 158 38.06 -9.55 -1.69
CA LYS A 158 36.62 -9.50 -2.01
C LYS A 158 35.85 -10.46 -1.11
N ALA A 159 34.67 -10.03 -0.65
CA ALA A 159 33.73 -10.92 0.03
C ALA A 159 33.26 -12.01 -0.95
N ASN A 160 33.17 -13.26 -0.49
CA ASN A 160 32.56 -14.31 -1.30
C ASN A 160 31.05 -14.08 -1.34
N MET A 161 30.54 -13.74 -2.52
CA MET A 161 29.12 -13.50 -2.78
C MET A 161 28.51 -14.58 -3.68
N GLU A 162 29.19 -15.71 -3.85
CA GLU A 162 28.66 -16.86 -4.57
C GLU A 162 27.47 -17.46 -3.81
N ILE A 163 26.44 -17.84 -4.56
CA ILE A 163 25.24 -18.45 -3.99
C ILE A 163 25.59 -19.89 -3.64
N GLY A 164 25.72 -20.17 -2.34
CA GLY A 164 25.87 -21.52 -1.83
C GLY A 164 24.59 -22.35 -1.98
N SER A 165 24.70 -23.67 -1.92
CA SER A 165 23.56 -24.59 -1.83
C SER A 165 22.89 -24.43 -0.46
N GLY A 166 21.94 -23.51 -0.34
CA GLY A 166 21.31 -23.14 0.93
C GLY A 166 19.92 -23.75 1.14
N SER A 167 19.88 -25.01 1.58
CA SER A 167 19.08 -25.37 2.75
C SER A 167 20.05 -26.12 3.68
N GLU A 168 20.26 -25.58 4.88
CA GLU A 168 21.25 -25.96 5.90
C GLU A 168 22.53 -25.09 5.94
N ASN A 169 22.74 -24.49 7.12
CA ASN A 169 23.97 -23.84 7.61
C ASN A 169 24.26 -22.40 7.17
N CYS A 170 23.44 -21.47 7.67
CA CYS A 170 24.03 -20.24 8.20
C CYS A 170 24.63 -20.60 9.57
N PRO A 171 25.96 -20.59 9.77
CA PRO A 171 26.52 -20.80 11.10
C PRO A 171 26.16 -19.59 11.93
N LEU A 172 25.15 -19.73 12.78
CA LEU A 172 24.97 -18.81 13.90
C LEU A 172 26.28 -18.85 14.69
N PRO A 173 26.94 -17.70 14.95
CA PRO A 173 28.05 -17.70 15.89
C PRO A 173 27.51 -18.21 17.22
N SER A 174 28.12 -19.29 17.71
CA SER A 174 27.84 -19.90 19.01
C SER A 174 28.21 -18.92 20.12
N PHE A 175 27.36 -17.92 20.36
CA PHE A 175 27.42 -17.17 21.60
C PHE A 175 26.89 -18.07 22.70
N HIS A 176 27.80 -18.70 23.44
CA HIS A 176 27.50 -19.28 24.74
C HIS A 176 27.13 -18.15 25.70
N PHE A 177 25.86 -17.76 25.71
CA PHE A 177 25.30 -16.98 26.81
C PHE A 177 25.05 -17.92 27.98
N ALA A 178 25.95 -17.90 28.95
CA ALA A 178 25.69 -18.41 30.29
C ALA A 178 24.74 -17.43 30.99
N ALA A 179 23.44 -17.54 30.70
CA ALA A 179 22.40 -16.91 31.50
C ALA A 179 21.28 -17.93 31.72
N PRO A 180 20.81 -18.13 32.97
CA PRO A 180 19.80 -19.13 33.29
C PRO A 180 18.49 -18.82 32.56
N MET A 181 17.79 -19.88 32.11
CA MET A 181 16.54 -19.86 31.33
C MET A 181 15.46 -18.93 31.92
N GLU A 182 15.46 -18.76 33.24
CA GLU A 182 14.60 -17.83 33.99
C GLU A 182 14.82 -16.35 33.61
N PHE A 183 16.07 -15.94 33.35
CA PHE A 183 16.41 -14.56 32.97
C PHE A 183 15.93 -14.24 31.55
N PHE A 184 15.95 -15.23 30.66
CA PHE A 184 15.45 -15.09 29.29
C PHE A 184 13.93 -14.97 29.25
N LEU A 185 13.21 -15.72 30.10
CA LEU A 185 11.75 -15.57 30.27
C LEU A 185 11.39 -14.21 30.85
N PHE A 186 12.15 -13.74 31.85
CA PHE A 186 11.91 -12.43 32.47
C PHE A 186 12.21 -11.28 31.50
N LEU A 187 13.28 -11.40 30.69
CA LEU A 187 13.61 -10.44 29.63
C LEU A 187 12.59 -10.46 28.47
N LEU A 188 12.06 -11.64 28.09
CA LEU A 188 10.96 -11.76 27.12
C LEU A 188 9.67 -11.12 27.66
N LEU A 189 9.34 -11.36 28.94
CA LEU A 189 8.17 -10.74 29.60
C LEU A 189 8.33 -9.22 29.70
N LEU A 190 9.53 -8.71 30.03
CA LEU A 190 9.84 -7.28 30.01
C LEU A 190 9.78 -6.68 28.60
N LEU A 191 10.29 -7.37 27.57
CA LEU A 191 10.18 -6.97 26.16
C LEU A 191 8.72 -6.93 25.68
N CYS A 192 7.87 -7.85 26.16
CA CYS A 192 6.42 -7.83 25.91
C CYS A 192 5.70 -6.67 26.63
N PHE A 193 6.20 -6.22 27.79
CA PHE A 193 5.65 -5.06 28.51
C PHE A 193 6.03 -3.71 27.87
N PHE A 194 7.12 -3.64 27.09
CA PHE A 194 7.55 -2.42 26.39
C PHE A 194 7.05 -2.32 24.93
N MET A 195 6.43 -3.37 24.36
CA MET A 195 5.66 -3.23 23.13
C MET A 195 4.28 -2.65 23.46
N GLY A 196 4.24 -1.34 23.75
CA GLY A 196 3.00 -0.60 23.60
C GLY A 196 2.55 -0.76 22.15
N THR A 197 1.46 -1.49 21.92
CA THR A 197 0.85 -1.54 20.59
C THR A 197 0.26 -0.17 20.33
N ASP A 198 0.93 0.66 19.53
CA ASP A 198 0.32 1.87 18.95
C ASP A 198 -0.81 1.40 18.02
N ALA A 199 -2.00 1.23 18.59
CA ALA A 199 -3.21 0.87 17.86
C ALA A 199 -3.93 2.17 17.50
N ALA A 200 -4.18 2.40 16.21
CA ALA A 200 -5.01 3.52 15.80
C ALA A 200 -6.47 3.23 16.15
N VAL A 201 -7.16 4.26 16.61
CA VAL A 201 -8.57 4.19 16.95
C VAL A 201 -9.39 4.84 15.85
N PHE A 202 -10.30 4.08 15.25
CA PHE A 202 -11.29 4.57 14.30
C PHE A 202 -12.62 4.82 15.01
N THR A 203 -13.16 6.03 14.90
CA THR A 203 -14.51 6.37 15.36
C THR A 203 -15.41 6.58 14.15
N LEU A 204 -16.35 5.67 13.93
CA LEU A 204 -17.32 5.76 12.84
C LEU A 204 -18.58 6.45 13.36
N GLU A 205 -18.98 7.56 12.73
CA GLU A 205 -20.14 8.37 13.11
C GLU A 205 -21.16 8.42 11.97
N ASN A 206 -22.43 8.13 12.28
CA ASN A 206 -23.54 8.37 11.36
C ASN A 206 -24.23 9.69 11.72
N LYS A 207 -24.12 10.75 10.90
CA LYS A 207 -25.03 11.92 11.00
C LYS A 207 -25.98 12.03 9.81
N CYS A 208 -26.13 10.97 9.03
CA CYS A 208 -27.23 10.85 8.10
C CYS A 208 -28.56 10.76 8.86
N SER A 209 -29.66 11.13 8.20
CA SER A 209 -31.03 10.99 8.74
C SER A 209 -31.46 9.55 8.92
N ASP A 210 -30.88 8.65 8.13
CA ASP A 210 -31.26 7.25 8.04
C ASP A 210 -30.23 6.32 8.67
N ILE A 211 -30.65 5.09 8.96
CA ILE A 211 -29.75 4.03 9.39
C ILE A 211 -28.80 3.69 8.23
N ILE A 212 -27.52 3.54 8.56
CA ILE A 212 -26.51 3.07 7.62
C ILE A 212 -25.88 1.78 8.15
N TRP A 213 -25.25 1.02 7.26
CA TRP A 213 -24.52 -0.18 7.66
C TRP A 213 -23.08 -0.09 7.18
N PRO A 214 -22.14 0.43 7.99
CA PRO A 214 -20.75 0.48 7.59
C PRO A 214 -20.21 -0.92 7.24
N GLY A 215 -19.44 -0.98 6.17
CA GLY A 215 -18.66 -2.14 5.76
C GLY A 215 -17.17 -1.89 5.97
N ILE A 216 -16.44 -2.95 6.31
CA ILE A 216 -14.99 -2.90 6.56
C ILE A 216 -14.32 -4.05 5.82
N GLN A 217 -13.37 -3.69 4.98
CA GLN A 217 -12.55 -4.64 4.25
C GLN A 217 -11.08 -4.42 4.59
N PRO A 218 -10.41 -5.41 5.21
CA PRO A 218 -8.97 -5.34 5.43
C PRO A 218 -8.23 -5.55 4.11
N GLY A 219 -7.04 -4.96 4.02
CA GLY A 219 -6.04 -5.28 3.02
C GLY A 219 -5.57 -6.73 3.16
N ALA A 220 -4.93 -7.24 2.11
CA ALA A 220 -4.45 -8.62 2.10
C ALA A 220 -3.51 -8.90 3.28
N GLY A 221 -3.82 -9.96 4.04
CA GLY A 221 -3.03 -10.37 5.21
C GLY A 221 -3.25 -9.53 6.47
N LYS A 222 -4.20 -8.58 6.47
CA LYS A 222 -4.57 -7.81 7.67
C LYS A 222 -5.78 -8.44 8.36
N PRO A 223 -5.89 -8.32 9.70
CA PRO A 223 -7.01 -8.89 10.44
C PRO A 223 -8.34 -8.19 10.12
N GLN A 224 -9.42 -8.97 10.16
CA GLN A 224 -10.78 -8.49 9.97
C GLN A 224 -11.23 -7.69 11.20
N LEU A 225 -11.66 -6.44 11.00
CA LEU A 225 -12.23 -5.61 12.07
C LEU A 225 -13.76 -5.75 12.09
N MET A 226 -14.36 -5.82 13.28
CA MET A 226 -15.82 -5.90 13.49
C MET A 226 -16.55 -6.94 12.61
N SER A 227 -15.91 -8.07 12.30
CA SER A 227 -16.42 -9.06 11.32
C SER A 227 -16.79 -8.50 9.94
N GLY A 228 -16.35 -7.28 9.60
CA GLY A 228 -16.57 -6.62 8.32
C GLY A 228 -17.81 -5.78 8.17
N GLY A 229 -18.67 -5.68 9.17
CA GLY A 229 -19.82 -4.79 9.06
C GLY A 229 -20.76 -4.85 10.25
N PHE A 230 -21.47 -3.75 10.45
CA PHE A 230 -22.42 -3.57 11.53
C PHE A 230 -23.47 -2.53 11.13
N GLN A 231 -24.51 -2.38 11.96
CA GLN A 231 -25.54 -1.36 11.81
C GLN A 231 -25.18 -0.13 12.65
N LEU A 232 -25.40 1.08 12.11
CA LEU A 232 -25.13 2.33 12.80
C LEU A 232 -26.32 3.29 12.63
N LYS A 233 -27.01 3.60 13.73
CA LYS A 233 -28.22 4.44 13.72
C LYS A 233 -27.89 5.94 13.58
N PRO A 234 -28.85 6.79 13.17
CA PRO A 234 -28.66 8.23 13.15
C PRO A 234 -28.17 8.77 14.50
N GLY A 235 -27.09 9.55 14.47
CA GLY A 235 -26.46 10.14 15.66
C GLY A 235 -25.55 9.19 16.45
N GLU A 236 -25.50 7.90 16.10
CA GLU A 236 -24.67 6.91 16.78
C GLU A 236 -23.21 6.97 16.32
N SER A 237 -22.31 6.57 17.21
CA SER A 237 -20.89 6.41 16.93
C SER A 237 -20.36 5.09 17.49
N VAL A 238 -19.50 4.40 16.73
CA VAL A 238 -18.83 3.17 17.14
C VAL A 238 -17.33 3.34 17.02
N THR A 239 -16.60 2.90 18.04
CA THR A 239 -15.14 2.93 18.08
C THR A 239 -14.55 1.56 17.79
N ILE A 240 -13.51 1.51 16.97
CA ILE A 240 -12.87 0.30 16.48
C ILE A 240 -11.34 0.47 16.61
N ASN A 241 -10.69 -0.48 17.27
CA ASN A 241 -9.24 -0.50 17.36
C ASN A 241 -8.66 -1.25 16.15
N ALA A 242 -7.70 -0.65 15.46
CA ALA A 242 -6.93 -1.29 14.42
C ALA A 242 -5.48 -1.47 14.87
N PRO A 243 -4.87 -2.64 14.60
CA PRO A 243 -3.47 -2.86 14.96
C PRO A 243 -2.55 -1.97 14.13
N ALA A 244 -1.35 -1.71 14.66
CA ALA A 244 -0.27 -1.07 13.91
C ALA A 244 -0.04 -1.79 12.57
N GLY A 245 0.22 -1.02 11.51
CA GLY A 245 0.41 -1.59 10.18
C GLY A 245 -0.89 -2.00 9.48
N TRP A 246 -2.08 -1.75 10.05
CA TRP A 246 -3.34 -2.12 9.40
C TRP A 246 -3.59 -1.28 8.16
N SER A 247 -4.04 -1.93 7.09
CA SER A 247 -4.48 -1.26 5.87
C SER A 247 -5.85 -1.81 5.50
N GLY A 248 -6.71 -0.99 4.92
CA GLY A 248 -8.04 -1.41 4.50
C GLY A 248 -8.92 -0.23 4.12
N ARG A 249 -10.20 -0.52 3.93
CA ARG A 249 -11.20 0.46 3.51
C ARG A 249 -12.50 0.33 4.28
N PHE A 250 -13.14 1.48 4.47
CA PHE A 250 -14.46 1.65 5.04
C PHE A 250 -15.40 2.23 4.00
N TRP A 251 -16.67 1.83 4.04
CA TRP A 251 -17.73 2.43 3.22
C TRP A 251 -19.07 2.32 3.94
N GLY A 252 -20.04 3.14 3.56
CA GLY A 252 -21.40 3.05 4.08
C GLY A 252 -22.33 2.33 3.11
N ARG A 253 -23.25 1.52 3.65
CA ARG A 253 -24.32 0.85 2.90
C ARG A 253 -25.67 1.47 3.25
N CYS A 254 -26.52 1.65 2.25
CA CYS A 254 -27.84 2.26 2.39
C CYS A 254 -28.96 1.28 1.99
N GLY A 255 -30.16 1.51 2.56
CA GLY A 255 -31.37 0.75 2.19
C GLY A 255 -31.25 -0.74 2.46
N CYS A 256 -30.57 -1.14 3.53
CA CYS A 256 -30.37 -2.54 3.86
C CYS A 256 -31.55 -3.14 4.61
N SER A 257 -31.85 -4.41 4.31
CA SER A 257 -32.76 -5.24 5.10
C SER A 257 -32.07 -6.57 5.35
N PHE A 258 -31.88 -6.91 6.62
CA PHE A 258 -31.28 -8.17 7.07
C PHE A 258 -32.24 -8.93 7.97
N ASP A 259 -32.24 -10.25 7.86
CA ASP A 259 -32.92 -11.14 8.79
C ASP A 259 -32.13 -11.29 10.11
N VAL A 260 -32.69 -12.06 11.05
CA VAL A 260 -32.06 -12.32 12.35
C VAL A 260 -30.72 -13.07 12.26
N SER A 261 -30.46 -13.75 11.14
CA SER A 261 -29.21 -14.44 10.86
C SER A 261 -28.18 -13.53 10.16
N GLY A 262 -28.56 -12.30 9.82
CA GLY A 262 -27.71 -11.33 9.14
C GLY A 262 -27.66 -11.53 7.62
N ASN A 263 -28.57 -12.32 7.02
CA ASN A 263 -28.69 -12.45 5.57
C ASN A 263 -29.70 -11.44 5.02
N GLY A 264 -29.46 -10.92 3.83
CA GLY A 264 -30.27 -9.85 3.29
C GLY A 264 -29.70 -9.22 2.04
N ARG A 265 -29.92 -7.92 1.89
CA ARG A 265 -29.37 -7.12 0.79
C ARG A 265 -29.40 -5.63 1.14
N CYS A 266 -28.43 -4.89 0.63
CA CYS A 266 -28.41 -3.44 0.58
C CYS A 266 -28.66 -2.91 -0.84
N GLU A 267 -29.18 -1.70 -0.94
CA GLU A 267 -29.38 -1.03 -2.23
C GLU A 267 -28.06 -0.53 -2.83
N THR A 268 -27.18 -0.01 -1.98
CA THR A 268 -25.84 0.47 -2.36
C THR A 268 -24.79 -0.09 -1.41
N GLY A 269 -23.59 -0.37 -1.94
CA GLY A 269 -22.46 -0.88 -1.16
C GLY A 269 -22.62 -2.30 -0.61
N ASP A 270 -23.60 -3.09 -1.07
CA ASP A 270 -23.84 -4.46 -0.59
C ASP A 270 -22.58 -5.34 -0.69
N CYS A 271 -22.33 -6.22 0.28
CA CYS A 271 -21.11 -7.04 0.31
C CYS A 271 -21.41 -8.55 0.19
N GLY A 272 -22.41 -8.90 -0.62
CA GLY A 272 -22.80 -10.30 -0.88
C GLY A 272 -24.03 -10.73 -0.11
N GLY A 273 -24.92 -9.80 0.23
CA GLY A 273 -26.18 -10.08 0.92
C GLY A 273 -26.03 -10.48 2.38
N VAL A 274 -24.98 -10.00 3.04
CA VAL A 274 -24.67 -10.30 4.45
C VAL A 274 -24.38 -9.04 5.25
N LEU A 275 -24.81 -9.02 6.51
CA LEU A 275 -24.55 -7.92 7.44
C LEU A 275 -23.05 -7.79 7.73
N LYS A 276 -22.40 -8.92 7.99
CA LYS A 276 -20.97 -9.04 8.28
C LYS A 276 -20.23 -9.41 7.00
N CYS A 277 -19.54 -8.45 6.40
CA CYS A 277 -18.92 -8.65 5.08
C CYS A 277 -17.78 -9.69 5.05
N ALA A 278 -17.23 -10.08 6.20
CA ALA A 278 -16.23 -11.17 6.31
C ALA A 278 -15.06 -11.05 5.31
N GLY A 279 -14.60 -9.82 5.04
CA GLY A 279 -13.49 -9.52 4.12
C GLY A 279 -13.90 -9.28 2.67
N ALA A 280 -15.18 -9.47 2.32
CA ALA A 280 -15.73 -9.04 1.05
C ALA A 280 -15.77 -7.51 0.95
N GLY A 281 -15.52 -6.98 -0.24
CA GLY A 281 -15.68 -5.57 -0.53
C GLY A 281 -17.13 -5.21 -0.86
N GLY A 282 -17.47 -3.93 -0.68
CA GLY A 282 -18.75 -3.41 -1.13
C GLY A 282 -18.88 -3.45 -2.65
N ALA A 283 -20.05 -3.85 -3.13
CA ALA A 283 -20.43 -3.78 -4.52
C ALA A 283 -20.57 -2.31 -4.92
N PRO A 284 -19.84 -1.84 -5.94
CA PRO A 284 -19.92 -0.47 -6.38
C PRO A 284 -21.27 -0.16 -7.04
N PRO A 285 -21.77 1.09 -6.99
CA PRO A 285 -21.05 2.28 -6.54
C PRO A 285 -20.97 2.43 -5.02
N ALA A 286 -19.79 2.77 -4.51
CA ALA A 286 -19.57 3.03 -3.08
C ALA A 286 -18.47 4.08 -2.88
N THR A 287 -18.78 5.12 -2.10
CA THR A 287 -17.77 6.08 -1.62
C THR A 287 -16.88 5.39 -0.59
N LEU A 288 -15.57 5.43 -0.78
CA LEU A 288 -14.61 4.74 0.08
C LEU A 288 -13.81 5.72 0.95
N ALA A 289 -13.53 5.32 2.19
CA ALA A 289 -12.44 5.87 3.00
C ALA A 289 -11.35 4.81 3.12
N GLU A 290 -10.17 5.11 2.59
CA GLU A 290 -9.06 4.17 2.47
C GLU A 290 -7.94 4.55 3.44
N PHE A 291 -7.31 3.54 4.06
CA PHE A 291 -6.26 3.75 5.06
C PHE A 291 -5.12 2.76 4.85
N THR A 292 -3.90 3.24 5.05
CA THR A 292 -2.70 2.46 5.29
C THR A 292 -2.02 3.05 6.51
N LEU A 293 -2.21 2.41 7.66
CA LEU A 293 -1.51 2.77 8.89
C LEU A 293 -0.08 2.25 8.78
N ASP A 294 0.91 3.14 8.77
CA ASP A 294 2.32 2.78 8.63
C ASP A 294 3.17 3.63 9.57
N SER A 295 4.37 3.16 9.90
CA SER A 295 5.28 3.87 10.79
C SER A 295 6.42 4.49 9.96
N PRO A 296 6.66 5.81 10.04
CA PRO A 296 6.11 6.76 11.02
C PRO A 296 4.83 7.49 10.57
N LEU A 297 4.36 7.26 9.34
CA LEU A 297 3.33 8.08 8.69
C LEU A 297 2.19 7.21 8.14
N ASP A 298 0.98 7.50 8.58
CA ASP A 298 -0.22 6.91 8.02
C ASP A 298 -0.62 7.63 6.73
N PHE A 299 -1.22 6.89 5.80
CA PHE A 299 -1.82 7.41 4.57
C PHE A 299 -3.32 7.16 4.59
N TYR A 300 -4.10 8.17 4.21
CA TYR A 300 -5.54 8.07 4.10
C TYR A 300 -6.10 8.95 3.00
N ASP A 301 -7.24 8.55 2.47
CA ASP A 301 -7.93 9.27 1.43
C ASP A 301 -9.43 8.91 1.35
N VAL A 302 -10.18 9.78 0.69
CA VAL A 302 -11.53 9.48 0.23
C VAL A 302 -11.46 9.18 -1.25
N SER A 303 -12.10 8.09 -1.68
CA SER A 303 -12.00 7.60 -3.05
C SER A 303 -13.36 7.38 -3.68
N LEU A 304 -13.52 7.95 -4.88
CA LEU A 304 -14.70 7.83 -5.76
C LEU A 304 -14.38 6.99 -7.01
N VAL A 305 -13.25 6.29 -7.02
CA VAL A 305 -12.84 5.40 -8.12
C VAL A 305 -13.89 4.30 -8.33
N ASP A 306 -14.42 3.78 -7.22
CA ASP A 306 -15.51 2.80 -7.18
C ASP A 306 -16.90 3.48 -7.19
N GLY A 307 -16.98 4.75 -7.58
CA GLY A 307 -18.22 5.52 -7.65
C GLY A 307 -18.57 6.23 -6.34
N TYR A 308 -19.80 6.74 -6.26
CA TYR A 308 -20.33 7.48 -5.14
C TYR A 308 -21.71 6.94 -4.75
N ASN A 309 -21.99 6.82 -3.46
CA ASN A 309 -23.33 6.56 -2.95
C ASN A 309 -23.75 7.52 -1.85
N MET A 310 -22.81 7.98 -1.02
CA MET A 310 -23.09 8.89 0.08
C MET A 310 -21.91 9.79 0.45
N PRO A 311 -22.16 10.90 1.17
CA PRO A 311 -21.12 11.75 1.74
C PRO A 311 -20.25 11.03 2.77
N ILE A 312 -18.95 11.28 2.73
CA ILE A 312 -18.01 10.81 3.75
C ILE A 312 -16.95 11.87 4.04
N SER A 313 -16.44 11.86 5.27
CA SER A 313 -15.25 12.63 5.66
C SER A 313 -14.38 11.85 6.63
N ILE A 314 -13.08 12.16 6.59
CA ILE A 314 -12.06 11.61 7.48
C ILE A 314 -11.44 12.79 8.23
N SER A 315 -11.47 12.73 9.56
CA SER A 315 -10.86 13.70 10.45
C SER A 315 -9.79 13.00 11.29
N PRO A 316 -8.50 13.19 10.98
CA PRO A 316 -7.42 12.69 11.84
C PRO A 316 -7.32 13.50 13.13
N SER A 317 -6.85 12.85 14.19
CA SER A 317 -6.48 13.40 15.49
C SER A 317 -5.14 12.78 15.87
N GLY A 318 -4.05 13.39 15.41
CA GLY A 318 -2.67 12.95 15.68
C GLY A 318 -1.77 14.10 16.13
N ASP A 319 -0.57 13.75 16.58
CA ASP A 319 0.36 14.67 17.24
C ASP A 319 1.17 15.53 16.23
N SER A 320 1.41 15.04 15.01
CA SER A 320 2.23 15.71 13.98
C SER A 320 1.93 15.24 12.54
N GLY A 321 2.27 16.07 11.54
CA GLY A 321 2.05 15.80 10.10
C GLY A 321 1.00 16.72 9.43
N ASN A 322 0.83 16.59 8.11
CA ASN A 322 -0.19 17.34 7.34
C ASN A 322 -1.58 16.70 7.51
N CYS A 323 -2.02 16.57 8.76
CA CYS A 323 -3.24 15.91 9.23
C CYS A 323 -4.52 16.64 8.79
N GLN A 324 -4.72 16.76 7.49
CA GLN A 324 -5.83 17.48 6.90
C GLN A 324 -7.12 16.66 7.01
N MET A 325 -8.21 17.35 7.34
CA MET A 325 -9.53 16.78 7.22
C MET A 325 -9.90 16.64 5.75
N VAL A 326 -10.26 15.43 5.33
CA VAL A 326 -10.65 15.10 3.95
C VAL A 326 -12.15 14.96 3.90
N LYS A 327 -12.79 15.56 2.90
CA LYS A 327 -14.24 15.60 2.83
C LYS A 327 -14.76 15.48 1.40
N CYS A 328 -15.77 14.65 1.23
CA CYS A 328 -16.63 14.60 0.05
C CYS A 328 -18.07 14.74 0.53
N LEU A 329 -18.49 15.99 0.79
CA LEU A 329 -19.81 16.29 1.38
C LEU A 329 -20.84 16.76 0.36
N SER A 330 -20.42 17.05 -0.87
CA SER A 330 -21.35 17.35 -1.96
C SER A 330 -22.19 16.13 -2.27
N ASP A 331 -23.49 16.35 -2.49
CA ASP A 331 -24.40 15.29 -2.96
C ASP A 331 -24.21 15.07 -4.46
N LEU A 332 -23.31 14.14 -4.81
CA LEU A 332 -23.06 13.75 -6.19
C LEU A 332 -24.25 13.00 -6.81
N ASN A 333 -25.20 12.48 -6.04
CA ASN A 333 -26.38 11.83 -6.61
C ASN A 333 -27.27 12.85 -7.33
N GLN A 334 -27.36 14.09 -6.82
CA GLN A 334 -28.09 15.20 -7.46
C GLN A 334 -27.39 15.74 -8.70
N GLN A 335 -26.07 15.58 -8.80
CA GLN A 335 -25.23 16.11 -9.87
C GLN A 335 -24.62 14.99 -10.72
N CYS A 336 -25.15 13.78 -10.63
CA CYS A 336 -24.57 12.61 -11.28
C CYS A 336 -24.64 12.78 -12.80
N PRO A 337 -23.50 12.71 -13.52
CA PRO A 337 -23.50 12.84 -14.96
C PRO A 337 -24.39 11.80 -15.64
N ARG A 338 -25.05 12.19 -16.73
CA ARG A 338 -25.90 11.28 -17.52
C ARG A 338 -25.12 10.04 -17.94
N GLY A 339 -25.74 8.87 -17.76
CA GLY A 339 -25.15 7.57 -18.05
C GLY A 339 -24.38 6.96 -16.87
N LEU A 340 -24.14 7.70 -15.79
CA LEU A 340 -23.54 7.18 -14.54
C LEU A 340 -24.59 6.91 -13.46
N GLU A 341 -25.82 7.39 -13.64
CA GLU A 341 -26.89 7.34 -12.65
C GLU A 341 -27.31 5.89 -12.34
N MET A 342 -27.32 5.53 -11.05
CA MET A 342 -28.01 4.35 -10.55
C MET A 342 -29.30 4.79 -9.87
N LYS A 343 -30.44 4.40 -10.45
CA LYS A 343 -31.77 4.87 -10.03
C LYS A 343 -32.58 3.79 -9.31
N LYS A 344 -33.34 4.23 -8.32
CA LYS A 344 -34.43 3.48 -7.69
C LYS A 344 -35.66 4.39 -7.63
N ASN A 345 -36.79 3.92 -8.17
CA ASN A 345 -38.03 4.70 -8.24
C ASN A 345 -37.80 6.13 -8.80
N ASP A 346 -37.11 6.22 -9.94
CA ASP A 346 -36.70 7.48 -10.60
C ASP A 346 -35.79 8.43 -9.81
N THR A 347 -35.38 8.04 -8.59
CA THR A 347 -34.43 8.79 -7.77
C THR A 347 -33.03 8.22 -7.94
N VAL A 348 -32.02 9.06 -8.18
CA VAL A 348 -30.62 8.63 -8.22
C VAL A 348 -30.16 8.32 -6.80
N VAL A 349 -29.86 7.05 -6.52
CA VAL A 349 -29.43 6.58 -5.18
C VAL A 349 -27.92 6.37 -5.09
N ALA A 350 -27.25 6.30 -6.24
CA ALA A 350 -25.80 6.22 -6.35
C ALA A 350 -25.36 6.71 -7.74
N CYS A 351 -24.09 7.06 -7.87
CA CYS A 351 -23.45 7.48 -9.11
C CYS A 351 -22.24 6.58 -9.41
N ARG A 352 -22.30 5.82 -10.51
CA ARG A 352 -21.20 4.97 -10.97
C ARG A 352 -20.00 5.83 -11.36
N SER A 353 -18.78 5.32 -11.23
CA SER A 353 -17.64 5.90 -11.94
C SER A 353 -17.72 5.57 -13.43
N ALA A 354 -16.96 6.29 -14.26
CA ALA A 354 -16.92 6.01 -15.70
C ALA A 354 -16.39 4.60 -16.02
N CYS A 355 -15.46 4.08 -15.21
CA CYS A 355 -14.98 2.71 -15.36
C CYS A 355 -16.15 1.72 -15.19
N LEU A 356 -16.93 1.88 -14.11
CA LEU A 356 -18.06 1.01 -13.81
C LEU A 356 -19.20 1.11 -14.83
N ALA A 357 -19.40 2.28 -15.43
CA ALA A 357 -20.49 2.50 -16.39
C ALA A 357 -20.16 2.02 -17.80
N PHE A 358 -18.90 2.14 -18.22
CA PHE A 358 -18.51 1.95 -19.63
C PHE A 358 -17.49 0.84 -19.87
N ASP A 359 -16.81 0.36 -18.83
CA ASP A 359 -15.80 -0.71 -18.89
C ASP A 359 -14.74 -0.52 -19.98
N LYS A 360 -14.27 0.72 -20.13
CA LYS A 360 -13.25 1.07 -21.12
C LYS A 360 -11.87 1.23 -20.49
N PRO A 361 -10.78 0.80 -21.16
CA PRO A 361 -9.41 0.93 -20.65
C PRO A 361 -9.03 2.34 -20.23
N GLU A 362 -9.46 3.37 -20.96
CA GLU A 362 -9.20 4.78 -20.65
C GLU A 362 -9.90 5.28 -19.38
N TYR A 363 -10.99 4.64 -18.96
CA TYR A 363 -11.70 4.99 -17.73
C TYR A 363 -11.25 4.15 -16.54
N CYS A 364 -10.90 2.88 -16.80
CA CYS A 364 -10.42 1.94 -15.79
C CYS A 364 -8.90 1.98 -15.57
N CYS A 365 -8.20 2.76 -16.38
CA CYS A 365 -6.73 2.85 -16.40
C CYS A 365 -6.06 1.48 -16.52
N THR A 366 -6.46 0.70 -17.51
CA THR A 366 -5.95 -0.65 -17.77
C THR A 366 -5.28 -0.73 -19.15
N GLY A 367 -4.49 -1.79 -19.38
CA GLY A 367 -3.81 -2.02 -20.67
C GLY A 367 -2.92 -0.84 -21.08
N ALA A 368 -3.17 -0.28 -22.26
CA ALA A 368 -2.45 0.88 -22.79
C ALA A 368 -2.63 2.16 -21.95
N TYR A 369 -3.64 2.21 -21.07
CA TYR A 369 -3.89 3.29 -20.13
C TYR A 369 -3.44 2.93 -18.70
N GLY A 370 -2.61 1.89 -18.54
CA GLY A 370 -2.15 1.37 -17.25
C GLY A 370 -1.21 2.26 -16.45
N SER A 371 -1.11 3.54 -16.79
CA SER A 371 -0.08 4.47 -16.36
C SER A 371 -0.66 5.88 -16.13
N PRO A 372 -0.21 6.69 -15.14
CA PRO A 372 -0.60 8.10 -15.01
C PRO A 372 -0.24 8.97 -16.24
N GLN A 373 0.79 8.58 -17.00
CA GLN A 373 1.17 9.25 -18.23
C GLN A 373 0.13 9.01 -19.34
N THR A 374 -0.50 7.84 -19.36
CA THR A 374 -1.45 7.43 -20.40
C THR A 374 -2.92 7.59 -20.00
N CYS A 375 -3.28 7.33 -18.74
CA CYS A 375 -4.63 7.54 -18.23
C CYS A 375 -4.78 8.99 -17.79
N LYS A 376 -5.57 9.76 -18.53
CA LYS A 376 -5.79 11.18 -18.24
C LYS A 376 -7.16 11.43 -17.63
N PRO A 377 -7.34 12.52 -16.86
CA PRO A 377 -8.64 12.91 -16.36
C PRO A 377 -9.64 13.09 -17.50
N THR A 378 -10.82 12.48 -17.35
CA THR A 378 -11.89 12.50 -18.34
C THR A 378 -12.97 13.50 -17.93
N VAL A 379 -13.97 13.74 -18.80
CA VAL A 379 -15.11 14.61 -18.44
C VAL A 379 -15.84 14.11 -17.19
N TYR A 380 -15.88 12.78 -16.99
CA TYR A 380 -16.53 12.16 -15.85
C TYR A 380 -15.71 12.29 -14.57
N SER A 381 -14.41 11.98 -14.60
CA SER A 381 -13.56 12.13 -13.41
C SER A 381 -13.41 13.59 -12.99
N LYS A 382 -13.34 14.53 -13.96
CA LYS A 382 -13.38 15.97 -13.67
C LYS A 382 -14.67 16.41 -12.99
N ALA A 383 -15.83 15.84 -13.36
CA ALA A 383 -17.08 16.14 -12.68
C ALA A 383 -17.07 15.68 -11.21
N PHE A 384 -16.53 14.49 -10.95
CA PHE A 384 -16.37 13.96 -9.60
C PHE A 384 -15.39 14.80 -8.77
N LYS A 385 -14.26 15.20 -9.37
CA LYS A 385 -13.26 16.07 -8.76
C LYS A 385 -13.82 17.47 -8.45
N LEU A 386 -14.66 18.02 -9.33
CA LEU A 386 -15.30 19.31 -9.10
C LEU A 386 -16.23 19.26 -7.88
N ALA A 387 -16.98 18.17 -7.73
CA ALA A 387 -17.86 17.98 -6.59
C ALA A 387 -17.09 17.66 -5.29
N CYS A 388 -16.02 16.88 -5.38
CA CYS A 388 -15.18 16.51 -4.23
C CYS A 388 -13.69 16.71 -4.53
N PRO A 389 -13.17 17.94 -4.40
CA PRO A 389 -11.79 18.27 -4.80
C PRO A 389 -10.71 17.52 -4.01
N MET A 390 -11.03 17.12 -2.77
CA MET A 390 -10.10 16.40 -1.90
C MET A 390 -10.17 14.88 -2.07
N ALA A 391 -11.07 14.35 -2.90
CA ALA A 391 -11.23 12.92 -3.11
C ALA A 391 -10.58 12.45 -4.42
N TYR A 392 -10.14 11.19 -4.45
CA TYR A 392 -9.74 10.51 -5.68
C TYR A 392 -10.94 10.38 -6.61
N SER A 393 -10.84 10.96 -7.80
CA SER A 393 -11.90 10.91 -8.82
C SER A 393 -11.70 9.80 -9.87
N TYR A 394 -10.49 9.25 -9.98
CA TYR A 394 -10.12 8.11 -10.82
C TYR A 394 -8.80 7.48 -10.34
N ALA A 395 -8.41 6.34 -10.90
CA ALA A 395 -7.32 5.50 -10.39
C ALA A 395 -5.93 6.18 -10.33
N TYR A 396 -5.67 7.18 -11.17
CA TYR A 396 -4.41 7.93 -11.20
C TYR A 396 -4.62 9.43 -10.94
N ASP A 397 -5.62 9.77 -10.13
CA ASP A 397 -5.81 11.15 -9.71
C ASP A 397 -4.56 11.72 -9.04
N ASP A 398 -4.46 13.04 -9.09
CA ASP A 398 -3.25 13.74 -8.67
C ASP A 398 -3.01 13.63 -7.14
N PRO A 399 -1.77 13.90 -6.68
CA PRO A 399 -1.39 13.73 -5.28
C PRO A 399 -2.13 14.62 -4.27
N THR A 400 -2.99 15.56 -4.71
CA THR A 400 -3.81 16.37 -3.79
C THR A 400 -4.90 15.56 -3.08
N SER A 401 -5.04 14.27 -3.41
CA SER A 401 -6.05 13.38 -2.84
C SER A 401 -5.51 12.33 -1.88
N THR A 402 -4.20 12.22 -1.66
CA THR A 402 -3.65 11.42 -0.55
C THR A 402 -3.14 12.32 0.56
N PHE A 403 -3.55 12.00 1.78
CA PHE A 403 -3.22 12.76 2.97
C PHE A 403 -2.48 11.89 3.96
N THR A 404 -1.72 12.54 4.83
CA THR A 404 -0.79 11.86 5.72
C THR A 404 -0.87 12.42 7.12
N CYS A 405 -0.77 11.56 8.13
CA CYS A 405 -0.73 11.98 9.53
C CYS A 405 0.14 11.03 10.34
N GLN A 406 0.77 11.50 11.41
CA GLN A 406 1.59 10.67 12.29
C GLN A 406 0.84 10.41 13.59
N LYS A 407 0.89 9.16 14.06
CA LYS A 407 0.32 8.71 15.35
C LYS A 407 -1.09 9.24 15.57
N ALA A 408 -1.99 8.93 14.64
CA ALA A 408 -3.32 9.51 14.64
C ALA A 408 -4.41 8.50 14.96
N ASN A 409 -5.44 9.00 15.61
CA ASN A 409 -6.77 8.40 15.61
C ASN A 409 -7.61 9.06 14.50
N TYR A 410 -8.67 8.39 14.05
CA TYR A 410 -9.43 8.85 12.89
C TYR A 410 -10.92 8.82 13.18
N SER A 411 -11.61 9.95 12.98
CA SER A 411 -13.07 9.96 12.90
C SER A 411 -13.49 9.86 11.42
N ILE A 412 -14.31 8.86 11.11
CA ILE A 412 -14.95 8.66 9.81
C ILE A 412 -16.42 9.03 9.97
N ARG A 413 -16.84 10.11 9.32
CA ARG A 413 -18.22 10.60 9.42
C ARG A 413 -18.95 10.43 8.09
N TYR A 414 -20.09 9.74 8.15
CA TYR A 414 -21.07 9.65 7.07
C TYR A 414 -22.11 10.72 7.27
N CYS A 415 -22.34 11.55 6.25
CA CYS A 415 -23.14 12.78 6.31
C CYS A 415 -22.79 13.64 7.55
#